data_AF-A0A7C7QNW2-F1
#
_entry.id   AF-A0A7C7QNW2-F1
#
_cell.length_a   1.000
_cell.length_b   1.000
_cell.length_c   1.000
_cell.angle_alpha   90.00
_cell.angle_beta   90.00
_cell.angle_gamma   90.00
#
_symmetry.space_group_name_H-M   'P 1'
#
loop_
_entity.id
_entity.type
_entity.pdbx_description
1 polymer ?
#
loop_
_entity_poly.entity_id
_entity_poly.type
_entity_poly.pdbx_seq_one_letter_code
_entity_poly.pdbx_strand_id
1 'polypeptide(L)'
;MHNQLKEERMFRGKLARILMVVVVLVLALSVVQCGPKPKEAKPVVLNANLGGEPPTLDPALATDTTSVECDKQLFLGLTAFDPETAEVIPELAKEWSVSGDGLTWTFKMRDDVKWVNYNPETKEVKEVGPVTAHDVVYGVKRTIDPELASDYAYVLYIIKGAMAVNTGEETDLDTIG
;
A
#
# COMPACT_ATOMS: atom_id res chain seq x y z
N MET A 1 -9.18 -62.70 48.51
CA MET A 1 -10.20 -61.61 48.47
C MET A 1 -9.68 -60.24 48.91
N HIS A 2 -8.76 -60.14 49.88
CA HIS A 2 -8.29 -58.84 50.41
C HIS A 2 -7.39 -58.00 49.47
N ASN A 3 -6.59 -58.63 48.59
CA ASN A 3 -5.72 -57.91 47.64
C ASN A 3 -6.48 -57.35 46.43
N GLN A 4 -7.52 -58.04 45.95
CA GLN A 4 -8.35 -57.61 44.82
C GLN A 4 -9.09 -56.29 45.11
N LEU A 5 -9.60 -56.13 46.34
CA LEU A 5 -10.27 -54.90 46.78
C LEU A 5 -9.32 -53.70 46.92
N LYS A 6 -8.01 -53.93 47.16
CA LYS A 6 -6.99 -52.87 47.22
C LYS A 6 -6.61 -52.38 45.83
N GLU A 7 -6.49 -53.30 44.87
CA GLU A 7 -6.20 -52.97 43.47
C GLU A 7 -7.35 -52.19 42.83
N GLU A 8 -8.61 -52.58 43.05
CA GLU A 8 -9.77 -51.82 42.55
C GLU A 8 -9.85 -50.40 43.13
N ARG A 9 -9.57 -50.23 44.44
CA ARG A 9 -9.52 -48.90 45.07
C ARG A 9 -8.37 -48.05 44.52
N MET A 10 -7.21 -48.66 44.29
CA MET A 10 -6.06 -47.99 43.70
C MET A 10 -6.33 -47.56 42.25
N PHE A 11 -6.97 -48.43 41.45
CA PHE A 11 -7.32 -48.18 40.06
C PHE A 11 -8.38 -47.08 39.93
N ARG A 12 -9.43 -47.12 40.76
CA ARG A 12 -10.46 -46.07 40.84
C ARG A 12 -9.87 -44.71 41.26
N GLY A 13 -8.91 -44.69 42.18
CA GLY A 13 -8.21 -43.46 42.58
C GLY A 13 -7.31 -42.88 41.49
N LYS A 14 -6.64 -43.73 40.70
CA LYS A 14 -5.84 -43.29 39.54
C LYS A 14 -6.73 -42.77 38.41
N LEU A 15 -7.85 -43.45 38.10
CA LEU A 15 -8.81 -42.97 37.11
C LEU A 15 -9.43 -41.63 37.51
N ALA A 16 -9.83 -41.47 38.78
CA ALA A 16 -10.41 -40.21 39.26
C ALA A 16 -9.42 -39.03 39.13
N ARG A 17 -8.13 -39.26 39.40
CA ARG A 17 -7.07 -38.25 39.23
C ARG A 17 -6.83 -37.92 37.75
N ILE A 18 -6.80 -38.91 36.87
CA ILE A 18 -6.66 -38.69 35.42
C ILE A 18 -7.86 -37.91 34.88
N LEU A 19 -9.08 -38.29 35.27
CA LEU A 19 -10.31 -37.60 34.86
C LEU A 19 -10.31 -36.14 35.35
N MET A 20 -9.88 -35.90 36.58
CA MET A 20 -9.78 -34.55 37.15
C MET A 20 -8.75 -33.68 36.41
N VAL A 21 -7.58 -34.23 36.04
CA VAL A 21 -6.57 -33.53 35.24
C VAL A 21 -7.07 -33.19 33.84
N VAL A 22 -7.80 -34.11 33.19
CA VAL A 22 -8.40 -33.87 31.86
C VAL A 22 -9.46 -32.78 31.94
N VAL A 23 -10.32 -32.78 32.96
CA VAL A 23 -11.34 -31.74 33.16
C VAL A 23 -10.70 -30.36 33.39
N VAL A 24 -9.62 -30.28 34.17
CA VAL A 24 -8.87 -29.02 34.38
C VAL A 24 -8.21 -28.53 33.09
N LEU A 25 -7.65 -29.43 32.26
CA LEU A 25 -7.07 -29.07 30.96
C LEU A 25 -8.11 -28.58 29.96
N VAL A 26 -9.29 -29.22 29.90
CA VAL A 26 -10.40 -28.78 29.04
C VAL A 26 -10.94 -27.42 29.48
N LEU A 27 -11.04 -27.17 30.80
CA LEU A 27 -11.44 -25.87 31.34
C LEU A 27 -10.38 -24.78 31.13
N ALA A 28 -9.08 -25.12 31.11
CA ALA A 28 -8.02 -24.15 30.82
C ALA A 28 -7.99 -23.74 29.33
N LEU A 29 -8.39 -24.64 28.43
CA LEU A 29 -8.45 -24.38 26.98
C LEU A 29 -9.66 -23.51 26.56
N SER A 30 -10.72 -23.41 27.38
CA SER A 30 -11.90 -22.60 27.06
C SER A 30 -11.79 -21.11 27.45
N VAL A 31 -10.69 -20.68 28.09
CA VAL A 31 -10.49 -19.28 28.55
C VAL A 31 -9.81 -18.38 27.49
N VAL A 32 -9.39 -18.92 26.34
CA VAL A 32 -8.64 -18.15 25.33
C VAL A 32 -9.53 -17.35 24.35
N GLN A 33 -10.86 -17.47 24.43
CA GLN A 33 -11.76 -16.91 23.42
C GLN A 33 -12.75 -15.87 23.97
N CYS A 34 -12.24 -14.83 24.64
CA CYS A 34 -13.01 -13.61 24.89
C CYS A 34 -12.11 -12.37 24.95
N GLY A 35 -11.33 -12.14 23.88
CA GLY A 35 -10.85 -10.80 23.58
C GLY A 35 -11.98 -9.99 22.92
N PRO A 36 -12.14 -8.68 23.20
CA PRO A 36 -13.07 -7.86 22.43
C PRO A 36 -12.71 -7.97 20.96
N LYS A 37 -13.67 -8.44 20.13
CA LYS A 37 -13.53 -8.38 18.67
C LYS A 37 -13.26 -6.93 18.29
N PRO A 38 -12.29 -6.64 17.39
CA PRO A 38 -12.14 -5.30 16.84
C PRO A 38 -13.50 -4.85 16.33
N LYS A 39 -14.03 -3.73 16.85
CA LYS A 39 -15.25 -3.14 16.30
C LYS A 39 -14.93 -2.79 14.85
N GLU A 40 -15.65 -3.39 13.91
CA GLU A 40 -15.63 -2.96 12.51
C GLU A 40 -15.90 -1.45 12.51
N ALA A 41 -14.92 -0.68 12.01
CA ALA A 41 -15.07 0.75 11.88
C ALA A 41 -16.23 1.03 10.93
N LYS A 42 -17.17 1.89 11.35
CA LYS A 42 -18.22 2.35 10.44
C LYS A 42 -17.57 3.04 9.24
N PRO A 43 -18.09 2.88 8.01
CA PRO A 43 -17.60 3.60 6.85
C PRO A 43 -17.56 5.10 7.13
N VAL A 44 -16.40 5.72 6.91
CA VAL A 44 -16.26 7.18 6.93
C VAL A 44 -16.60 7.67 5.53
N VAL A 45 -17.62 8.53 5.43
CA VAL A 45 -18.04 9.13 4.16
C VAL A 45 -17.64 10.59 4.15
N LEU A 46 -16.81 10.97 3.18
CA LEU A 46 -16.49 12.35 2.87
C LEU A 46 -17.36 12.80 1.69
N ASN A 47 -18.13 13.87 1.87
CA ASN A 47 -18.82 14.54 0.78
C ASN A 47 -18.06 15.84 0.47
N ALA A 48 -17.41 15.88 -0.69
CA ALA A 48 -16.62 17.02 -1.14
C ALA A 48 -17.23 17.66 -2.39
N ASN A 49 -17.06 18.97 -2.53
CA ASN A 49 -17.38 19.70 -3.76
C ASN A 49 -16.06 20.02 -4.48
N LEU A 50 -15.89 19.48 -5.68
CA LEU A 50 -14.70 19.69 -6.51
C LEU A 50 -14.68 21.06 -7.20
N GLY A 51 -15.77 21.83 -7.15
CA GLY A 51 -15.89 23.14 -7.77
C GLY A 51 -16.18 23.13 -9.28
N GLY A 52 -15.85 22.02 -9.96
CA GLY A 52 -16.15 21.79 -11.37
C GLY A 52 -15.87 20.34 -11.78
N GLU A 53 -16.14 20.01 -13.03
CA GLU A 53 -15.76 18.72 -13.61
C GLU A 53 -14.23 18.71 -13.87
N PRO A 54 -13.49 17.68 -13.43
CA PRO A 54 -12.09 17.52 -13.79
C PRO A 54 -11.96 17.29 -15.32
N PRO A 55 -11.16 18.08 -16.05
CA PRO A 55 -10.93 17.86 -17.48
C PRO A 55 -10.31 16.50 -17.81
N THR A 56 -9.53 15.94 -16.90
CA THR A 56 -8.86 14.64 -17.04
C THR A 56 -8.64 13.96 -15.67
N LEU A 57 -8.36 12.66 -15.69
CA LEU A 57 -7.87 11.87 -14.54
C LEU A 57 -6.56 11.14 -14.91
N ASP A 58 -5.85 11.67 -15.91
CA ASP A 58 -4.54 11.20 -16.32
C ASP A 58 -3.47 12.10 -15.70
N PRO A 59 -2.67 11.61 -14.73
CA PRO A 59 -1.68 12.41 -14.03
C PRO A 59 -0.63 13.04 -14.94
N ALA A 60 -0.38 12.48 -16.12
CA ALA A 60 0.60 13.02 -17.07
C ALA A 60 0.03 14.16 -17.93
N LEU A 61 -1.30 14.35 -17.95
CA LEU A 61 -2.00 15.36 -18.75
C LEU A 61 -2.75 16.40 -17.90
N ALA A 62 -2.84 16.19 -16.59
CA ALA A 62 -3.49 17.14 -15.68
C ALA A 62 -2.71 18.46 -15.60
N THR A 63 -3.39 19.57 -15.84
CA THR A 63 -2.80 20.93 -15.79
C THR A 63 -3.57 21.88 -14.86
N ASP A 64 -4.71 21.44 -14.34
CA ASP A 64 -5.57 22.19 -13.43
C ASP A 64 -5.67 21.55 -12.04
N THR A 65 -6.11 22.36 -11.08
CA THR A 65 -6.21 21.96 -9.67
C THR A 65 -7.27 20.90 -9.41
N THR A 66 -8.34 20.85 -10.20
CA THR A 66 -9.46 19.93 -9.97
C THR A 66 -9.06 18.50 -10.36
N SER A 67 -8.43 18.34 -11.53
CA SER A 67 -7.82 17.07 -11.94
C SER A 67 -6.74 16.61 -10.97
N VAL A 68 -5.82 17.51 -10.59
CA VAL A 68 -4.74 17.18 -9.64
C VAL A 68 -5.29 16.76 -8.27
N GLU A 69 -6.37 17.37 -7.78
CA GLU A 69 -7.00 16.95 -6.53
C GLU A 69 -7.55 15.51 -6.64
N CYS A 70 -8.24 15.17 -7.73
CA CYS A 70 -8.68 13.81 -7.98
C CYS A 70 -7.51 12.83 -8.10
N ASP A 71 -6.46 13.18 -8.85
CA ASP A 71 -5.29 12.33 -9.06
C ASP A 71 -4.58 12.01 -7.74
N LYS A 72 -4.47 12.97 -6.82
CA LYS A 72 -3.91 12.75 -5.47
C LYS A 72 -4.70 11.76 -4.62
N GLN A 73 -5.98 11.54 -4.91
CA GLN A 73 -6.79 10.53 -4.23
C GLN A 73 -6.68 9.15 -4.90
N LEU A 74 -6.23 9.09 -6.16
CA LEU A 74 -6.21 7.89 -6.99
C LEU A 74 -4.81 7.29 -7.15
N PHE A 75 -3.77 8.11 -7.08
CA PHE A 75 -2.39 7.74 -7.34
C PHE A 75 -1.47 8.16 -6.19
N LEU A 76 -0.34 7.45 -6.08
CA LEU A 76 0.71 7.73 -5.10
C LEU A 76 1.95 8.27 -5.81
N GLY A 77 2.57 9.31 -5.25
CA GLY A 77 3.91 9.74 -5.60
C GLY A 77 4.99 8.92 -4.88
N LEU A 78 6.26 9.17 -5.21
CA LEU A 78 7.39 8.62 -4.44
C LEU A 78 7.37 9.14 -2.99
N THR A 79 7.02 10.40 -2.81
CA THR A 79 6.93 11.12 -1.54
C THR A 79 5.72 12.06 -1.57
N ALA A 80 5.19 12.38 -0.40
CA ALA A 80 4.13 13.38 -0.23
C ALA A 80 4.61 14.56 0.63
N PHE A 81 3.73 15.53 0.85
CA PHE A 81 3.94 16.62 1.80
C PHE A 81 2.99 16.47 2.99
N ASP A 82 3.51 16.67 4.19
CA ASP A 82 2.68 16.77 5.39
C ASP A 82 1.78 18.02 5.32
N PRO A 83 0.46 17.88 5.52
CA PRO A 83 -0.48 18.98 5.30
C PRO A 83 -0.37 20.11 6.35
N GLU A 84 0.26 19.87 7.51
CA GLU A 84 0.40 20.87 8.57
C GLU A 84 1.77 21.57 8.53
N THR A 85 2.83 20.80 8.29
CA THR A 85 4.22 21.23 8.39
C THR A 85 4.87 21.49 7.03
N ALA A 86 4.27 20.99 5.95
CA ALA A 86 4.83 20.97 4.60
C ALA A 86 6.18 20.23 4.48
N GLU A 87 6.53 19.38 5.46
CA GLU A 87 7.70 18.52 5.38
C GLU A 87 7.48 17.40 4.35
N VAL A 88 8.56 16.98 3.69
CA VAL A 88 8.52 15.83 2.78
C VAL A 88 8.39 14.54 3.60
N ILE A 89 7.36 13.75 3.32
CA ILE A 89 7.06 12.50 4.03
C ILE A 89 7.03 11.29 3.08
N PRO A 90 7.26 10.07 3.62
CA PRO A 90 7.11 8.84 2.85
C PRO A 90 5.73 8.67 2.23
N GLU A 91 5.69 8.10 1.02
CA GLU A 91 4.45 7.68 0.35
C GLU A 91 4.63 6.29 -0.29
N LEU A 92 5.03 6.22 -1.56
CA LEU A 92 5.42 4.96 -2.21
C LEU A 92 6.87 4.56 -1.84
N ALA A 93 7.76 5.54 -1.66
CA ALA A 93 9.08 5.32 -1.07
C ALA A 93 9.01 5.45 0.46
N LYS A 94 9.57 4.47 1.16
CA LYS A 94 9.66 4.48 2.64
C LYS A 94 10.96 5.13 3.15
N GLU A 95 12.00 5.09 2.34
CA GLU A 95 13.33 5.64 2.64
C GLU A 95 13.97 6.10 1.32
N TRP A 96 14.82 7.12 1.36
CA TRP A 96 15.64 7.53 0.21
C TRP A 96 17.00 8.07 0.66
N SER A 97 17.98 8.00 -0.25
CA SER A 97 19.33 8.52 -0.05
C SER A 97 19.80 9.31 -1.26
N VAL A 98 20.66 10.30 -1.02
CA VAL A 98 21.23 11.18 -2.05
C VAL A 98 22.73 10.98 -2.11
N SER A 99 23.31 10.90 -3.31
CA SER A 99 24.76 10.87 -3.52
C SER A 99 25.43 12.17 -3.06
N GLY A 100 26.75 12.12 -2.85
CA GLY A 100 27.51 13.30 -2.38
C GLY A 100 27.50 14.49 -3.33
N ASP A 101 27.27 14.26 -4.62
CA ASP A 101 27.11 15.31 -5.65
C ASP A 101 25.67 15.79 -5.83
N GLY A 102 24.70 15.18 -5.15
CA GLY A 102 23.28 15.55 -5.24
C GLY A 102 22.54 15.06 -6.47
N LEU A 103 23.21 14.33 -7.38
CA LEU A 103 22.67 13.99 -8.70
C LEU A 103 22.02 12.60 -8.77
N THR A 104 22.36 11.71 -7.84
CA THR A 104 21.78 10.36 -7.78
C THR A 104 20.91 10.22 -6.54
N TRP A 105 19.63 9.94 -6.78
CA TRP A 105 18.65 9.66 -5.73
C TRP A 105 18.26 8.18 -5.79
N THR A 106 18.34 7.50 -4.65
CA THR A 106 17.91 6.09 -4.55
C THR A 106 16.71 6.00 -3.61
N PHE A 107 15.60 5.53 -4.13
CA PHE A 107 14.36 5.34 -3.37
C PHE A 107 14.14 3.86 -3.05
N LYS A 108 13.85 3.55 -1.79
CA LYS A 108 13.46 2.22 -1.34
C LYS A 108 11.94 2.19 -1.21
N MET A 109 11.29 1.37 -2.03
CA MET A 109 9.83 1.30 -2.07
C MET A 109 9.27 0.41 -0.96
N ARG A 110 8.00 0.66 -0.60
CA ARG A 110 7.18 -0.29 0.14
C ARG A 110 6.65 -1.38 -0.79
N ASP A 111 6.29 -2.54 -0.23
CA ASP A 111 5.94 -3.78 -0.94
C ASP A 111 4.47 -4.21 -0.73
N ASP A 112 3.69 -3.39 -0.03
CA ASP A 112 2.29 -3.63 0.31
C ASP A 112 1.30 -2.80 -0.54
N VAL A 113 1.79 -2.05 -1.54
CA VAL A 113 0.95 -1.28 -2.47
C VAL A 113 0.67 -2.11 -3.71
N LYS A 114 -0.59 -2.11 -4.14
CA LYS A 114 -1.07 -2.84 -5.30
C LYS A 114 -1.89 -1.95 -6.20
N TRP A 115 -1.75 -2.15 -7.50
CA TRP A 115 -2.70 -1.66 -8.49
C TRP A 115 -4.05 -2.34 -8.26
N VAL A 116 -5.11 -1.56 -8.45
CA VAL A 116 -6.48 -2.04 -8.32
C VAL A 116 -7.29 -1.64 -9.54
N ASN A 117 -8.31 -2.43 -9.84
CA ASN A 117 -9.37 -2.10 -10.79
C ASN A 117 -10.68 -1.95 -10.01
N TYR A 118 -11.35 -0.82 -10.19
CA TYR A 118 -12.64 -0.53 -9.56
C TYR A 118 -13.76 -0.71 -10.59
N ASN A 119 -14.75 -1.54 -10.25
CA ASN A 119 -15.97 -1.66 -11.03
C ASN A 119 -17.03 -0.68 -10.49
N PRO A 120 -17.46 0.35 -11.23
CA PRO A 120 -18.43 1.32 -10.75
C PRO A 120 -19.85 0.76 -10.58
N GLU A 121 -20.23 -0.29 -11.30
CA GLU A 121 -21.55 -0.92 -11.21
C GLU A 121 -21.67 -1.80 -9.96
N THR A 122 -20.66 -2.65 -9.72
CA THR A 122 -20.65 -3.58 -8.58
C THR A 122 -20.03 -2.97 -7.33
N LYS A 123 -19.30 -1.86 -7.47
CA LYS A 123 -18.48 -1.21 -6.43
C LYS A 123 -17.36 -2.09 -5.90
N GLU A 124 -16.98 -3.12 -6.65
CA GLU A 124 -15.91 -4.03 -6.26
C GLU A 124 -14.55 -3.46 -6.64
N VAL A 125 -13.59 -3.65 -5.75
CA VAL A 125 -12.17 -3.34 -5.98
C VAL A 125 -11.43 -4.67 -6.13
N LYS A 126 -10.76 -4.86 -7.26
CA LYS A 126 -9.95 -6.05 -7.53
C LYS A 126 -8.49 -5.68 -7.63
N GLU A 127 -7.64 -6.32 -6.82
CA GLU A 127 -6.19 -6.22 -6.95
C GLU A 127 -5.73 -6.81 -8.30
N VAL A 128 -4.84 -6.09 -8.98
CA VAL A 128 -4.32 -6.46 -10.31
C VAL A 128 -2.85 -6.91 -10.24
N GLY A 129 -2.06 -6.29 -9.35
CA GLY A 129 -0.65 -6.63 -9.17
C GLY A 129 0.06 -5.67 -8.21
N PRO A 130 1.30 -5.98 -7.79
CA PRO A 130 2.09 -5.07 -6.97
C PRO A 130 2.48 -3.81 -7.76
N VAL A 131 2.60 -2.68 -7.07
CA VAL A 131 3.28 -1.50 -7.62
C VAL A 131 4.79 -1.71 -7.50
N THR A 132 5.53 -1.42 -8.57
CA THR A 132 6.98 -1.66 -8.66
C THR A 132 7.73 -0.43 -9.16
N ALA A 133 9.07 -0.45 -9.06
CA ALA A 133 9.91 0.61 -9.59
C ALA A 133 9.73 0.79 -11.11
N HIS A 134 9.36 -0.27 -11.84
CA HIS A 134 9.10 -0.18 -13.27
C HIS A 134 7.88 0.70 -13.59
N ASP A 135 6.90 0.78 -12.70
CA ASP A 135 5.72 1.63 -12.90
C ASP A 135 6.08 3.11 -12.79
N VAL A 136 6.99 3.45 -11.86
CA VAL A 136 7.54 4.80 -11.72
C VAL A 136 8.35 5.17 -12.95
N VAL A 137 9.23 4.27 -13.42
CA VAL A 137 10.02 4.47 -14.64
C VAL A 137 9.10 4.66 -15.85
N TYR A 138 8.05 3.85 -15.98
CA TYR A 138 7.05 3.98 -17.03
C TYR A 138 6.35 5.35 -16.96
N GLY A 139 5.87 5.77 -15.79
CA GLY A 139 5.20 7.07 -15.62
C GLY A 139 6.08 8.25 -16.01
N VAL A 140 7.35 8.24 -15.62
CA VAL A 140 8.34 9.26 -16.02
C VAL A 140 8.55 9.26 -17.52
N LYS A 141 8.86 8.10 -18.12
CA LYS A 141 9.11 7.98 -19.57
C LYS A 141 7.90 8.41 -20.38
N ARG A 142 6.70 7.96 -20.00
CA ARG A 142 5.44 8.31 -20.67
C ARG A 142 5.18 9.82 -20.62
N THR A 143 5.45 10.47 -19.49
CA THR A 143 5.28 11.93 -19.34
C THR A 143 6.27 12.71 -20.20
N ILE A 144 7.49 12.20 -20.35
CA ILE A 144 8.56 12.81 -21.15
C ILE A 144 8.42 12.52 -22.65
N ASP A 145 7.77 11.42 -23.03
CA ASP A 145 7.56 11.05 -24.42
C ASP A 145 6.84 12.18 -25.19
N PRO A 146 7.47 12.76 -26.24
CA PRO A 146 6.84 13.82 -27.02
C PRO A 146 5.55 13.38 -27.71
N GLU A 147 5.33 12.08 -27.94
CA GLU A 147 4.08 11.56 -28.49
C GLU A 147 2.88 11.78 -27.54
N LEU A 148 3.10 11.76 -26.22
CA LEU A 148 2.03 12.05 -25.26
C LEU A 148 1.60 13.52 -25.30
N ALA A 149 2.54 14.42 -25.64
CA ALA A 149 2.35 15.88 -25.61
C ALA A 149 1.88 16.41 -24.24
N SER A 150 2.53 15.96 -23.16
CA SER A 150 2.29 16.51 -21.81
C SER A 150 2.77 17.97 -21.71
N ASP A 151 1.86 18.88 -21.39
CA ASP A 151 2.16 20.29 -21.14
C ASP A 151 3.13 20.49 -19.96
N TYR A 152 3.21 19.51 -19.05
CA TYR A 152 4.03 19.55 -17.83
C TYR A 152 5.30 18.70 -17.91
N ALA A 153 5.65 18.13 -19.09
CA ALA A 153 6.86 17.32 -19.27
C ALA A 153 8.14 18.04 -18.78
N TYR A 154 8.21 19.36 -18.96
CA TYR A 154 9.34 20.19 -18.55
C TYR A 154 9.68 20.11 -17.06
N VAL A 155 8.72 19.77 -16.19
CA VAL A 155 8.97 19.60 -14.74
C VAL A 155 9.95 18.45 -14.48
N LEU A 156 9.92 17.41 -15.31
CA LEU A 156 10.77 16.23 -15.19
C LEU A 156 12.14 16.39 -15.88
N TYR A 157 12.45 17.55 -16.48
CA TYR A 157 13.76 17.81 -17.10
C TYR A 157 14.93 17.80 -16.12
N ILE A 158 14.65 17.84 -14.81
CA ILE A 158 15.65 17.62 -13.76
C ILE A 158 16.25 16.20 -13.80
N ILE A 159 15.56 15.26 -14.45
CA ILE A 159 16.04 13.89 -14.66
C ILE A 159 16.97 13.88 -15.87
N LYS A 160 18.15 13.29 -15.71
CA LYS A 160 19.15 13.17 -16.76
C LYS A 160 18.55 12.54 -18.03
N GLY A 161 18.79 13.17 -19.19
CA GLY A 161 18.30 12.72 -20.49
C GLY A 161 16.86 13.16 -20.83
N ALA A 162 16.04 13.52 -19.85
CA ALA A 162 14.62 13.79 -20.06
C ALA A 162 14.34 14.96 -21.01
N MET A 163 15.07 16.07 -20.87
CA MET A 163 14.93 17.23 -21.76
C MET A 163 15.29 16.88 -23.20
N ALA A 164 16.44 16.23 -23.42
CA ALA A 164 16.90 15.87 -24.76
C ALA A 164 15.90 14.96 -25.47
N VAL A 165 15.27 14.03 -24.73
CA VAL A 165 14.21 13.18 -25.29
C VAL A 165 12.97 13.99 -25.63
N ASN A 166 12.45 14.80 -24.71
CA ASN A 166 11.21 15.54 -24.93
C ASN A 166 11.34 16.60 -26.04
N THR A 167 12.53 17.18 -26.24
CA THR A 167 12.80 18.15 -27.33
C THR A 167 13.15 17.48 -28.66
N GLY A 168 13.28 16.14 -28.70
CA GLY A 168 13.62 15.38 -29.89
C GLY A 168 15.09 15.42 -30.29
N GLU A 169 15.98 15.89 -29.41
CA GLU A 169 17.44 15.78 -29.60
C GLU A 169 17.93 14.32 -29.42
N GLU A 170 17.22 13.55 -28.60
CA GLU A 170 17.34 12.11 -28.43
C GLU A 170 15.95 11.47 -28.65
N THR A 171 15.90 10.25 -29.15
CA THR A 171 14.64 9.53 -29.43
C THR A 171 14.46 8.27 -28.59
N ASP A 172 15.54 7.76 -28.00
CA ASP A 172 15.47 6.57 -27.16
C ASP A 172 15.10 6.94 -25.71
N LEU A 173 13.89 6.54 -25.29
CA LEU A 173 13.38 6.73 -23.92
C LEU A 173 14.25 6.02 -22.87
N ASP A 174 15.03 5.00 -23.25
CA ASP A 174 15.92 4.27 -22.32
C ASP A 174 17.18 5.07 -21.94
N THR A 175 17.40 6.24 -22.55
CA THR A 175 18.47 7.18 -22.17
C THR A 175 18.12 8.04 -20.94
N ILE A 176 16.86 8.00 -20.49
CA ILE A 176 16.38 8.74 -19.30
C ILE A 176 16.85 7.99 -18.03
N GLY A 177 17.73 8.63 -17.25
CA GLY A 177 18.36 8.03 -16.06
C GLY A 177 19.78 8.53 -15.76
#